data_AF-A0A1E3BHU2-F1
#
_entry.id   AF-A0A1E3BHU2-F1
#
_cell.length_a   1.000
_cell.length_b   1.000
_cell.length_c   1.000
_cell.angle_alpha   90.00
_cell.angle_beta   90.00
_cell.angle_gamma   90.00
#
_symmetry.space_group_name_H-M   'P 1'
#
loop_
_entity.id
_entity.type
_entity.pdbx_description
1 polymer ?
#
loop_
_entity_poly.entity_id
_entity_poly.type
_entity_poly.pdbx_seq_one_letter_code
_entity_poly.pdbx_strand_id
1 'polypeptide(L)'
;MCLCLDLYSAVLLGILYLFFGTLPLVFRTNHDMNLWQSGLTFLGIITGMCLAAASNPIWSRRLPPATLGGVLILIALFWFGWTTDPSVHWMVPVVGSGVFGCGMLLAFMGIFTFLVDAYPQYAASALASNSFARCSISGMKNSTQYHNPC
;
A
#
# COMPACT_ATOMS: atom_id res chain seq x y z
N MET A 1 -16.79 -12.19 10.15
CA MET A 1 -16.49 -11.58 8.85
C MET A 1 -15.67 -10.29 8.97
N CYS A 2 -16.05 -9.34 9.84
CA CYS A 2 -15.28 -8.10 10.04
C CYS A 2 -13.82 -8.36 10.41
N LEU A 3 -13.58 -9.24 11.39
CA LEU A 3 -12.22 -9.56 11.83
C LEU A 3 -11.29 -10.02 10.69
N CYS A 4 -11.79 -10.75 9.69
CA CYS A 4 -10.99 -11.14 8.53
C CYS A 4 -10.67 -9.95 7.61
N LEU A 5 -11.62 -9.03 7.41
CA LEU A 5 -11.43 -7.79 6.64
C LEU A 5 -10.49 -6.82 7.36
N ASP A 6 -10.61 -6.71 8.68
CA ASP A 6 -9.73 -5.91 9.54
C ASP A 6 -8.30 -6.47 9.55
N LEU A 7 -8.13 -7.80 9.60
CA LEU A 7 -6.81 -8.44 9.47
C LEU A 7 -6.22 -8.22 8.07
N TYR A 8 -7.04 -8.37 7.02
CA TYR A 8 -6.60 -8.15 5.64
C TYR A 8 -6.12 -6.71 5.41
N SER A 9 -6.89 -5.72 5.85
CA SER A 9 -6.51 -4.31 5.72
C SER A 9 -5.27 -3.95 6.55
N ALA A 10 -5.11 -4.58 7.73
CA ALA A 10 -3.94 -4.40 8.57
C ALA A 10 -2.68 -5.01 7.93
N VAL A 11 -2.77 -6.19 7.34
CA VAL A 11 -1.66 -6.81 6.59
C VAL A 11 -1.25 -5.96 5.39
N LEU A 12 -2.22 -5.45 4.62
CA LEU A 12 -1.95 -4.54 3.49
C LEU A 12 -1.20 -3.29 3.94
N LEU A 13 -1.58 -2.69 5.07
CA LEU A 13 -0.88 -1.54 5.64
C LEU A 13 0.53 -1.92 6.12
N GLY A 14 0.72 -3.10 6.71
CA GLY A 14 2.04 -3.61 7.05
C GLY A 14 2.97 -3.68 5.85
N ILE A 15 2.48 -4.21 4.72
CA ILE A 15 3.21 -4.28 3.45
C ILE A 15 3.53 -2.87 2.93
N LEU A 16 2.58 -1.93 2.99
CA LEU A 16 2.81 -0.51 2.66
C LEU A 16 3.97 0.10 3.46
N TYR A 17 3.99 -0.15 4.77
CA TYR A 17 5.02 0.36 5.68
C TYR A 17 6.39 -0.25 5.42
N LEU A 18 6.45 -1.51 4.99
CA LEU A 18 7.69 -2.12 4.53
C LEU A 18 8.14 -1.48 3.23
N PHE A 19 7.22 -1.30 2.27
CA PHE A 19 7.49 -0.69 0.98
C PHE A 19 8.06 0.75 1.10
N PHE A 20 7.49 1.59 1.97
CA PHE A 20 8.03 2.93 2.22
C PHE A 20 9.42 2.93 2.86
N GLY A 21 9.79 1.88 3.60
CA GLY A 21 11.15 1.71 4.11
C GLY A 21 12.12 1.19 3.05
N THR A 22 11.65 0.28 2.18
CA THR A 22 12.47 -0.38 1.16
C THR A 22 12.73 0.51 -0.05
N LEU A 23 11.79 1.36 -0.47
CA LEU A 23 11.99 2.28 -1.59
C LEU A 23 13.27 3.14 -1.47
N PRO A 24 13.42 3.97 -0.42
CA PRO A 24 14.63 4.78 -0.28
C PRO A 24 15.87 3.93 -0.05
N LEU A 25 15.74 2.73 0.53
CA LEU A 25 16.86 1.81 0.70
C LEU A 25 17.41 1.36 -0.66
N VAL A 26 16.56 0.86 -1.56
CA VAL A 26 16.96 0.39 -2.90
C VAL A 26 17.55 1.52 -3.75
N PHE A 27 16.92 2.70 -3.76
CA PHE A 27 17.43 3.84 -4.54
C PHE A 27 18.74 4.42 -3.98
N ARG A 28 19.00 4.28 -2.67
CA ARG A 28 20.25 4.69 -2.05
C ARG A 28 21.37 3.68 -2.24
N THR A 29 21.10 2.37 -2.13
CA THR A 29 22.13 1.34 -2.15
C THR A 29 22.48 0.86 -3.56
N ASN A 30 21.50 0.78 -4.47
CA ASN A 30 21.69 0.17 -5.80
C ASN A 30 21.81 1.21 -6.92
N HIS A 31 21.29 2.42 -6.71
CA HIS A 31 21.27 3.48 -7.72
C HIS A 31 22.02 4.76 -7.30
N ASP A 32 22.70 4.76 -6.13
CA ASP A 32 23.49 5.88 -5.59
C ASP A 32 22.79 7.25 -5.70
N MET A 33 21.47 7.28 -5.57
CA MET A 33 20.68 8.50 -5.72
C MET A 33 20.79 9.39 -4.48
N ASN A 34 20.82 10.72 -4.67
CA ASN A 34 20.82 11.68 -3.57
C ASN A 34 19.51 11.63 -2.75
N LEU A 35 19.54 12.13 -1.50
CA LEU A 35 18.38 12.15 -0.60
C LEU A 35 17.14 12.78 -1.27
N TRP A 36 17.33 13.90 -1.96
CA TRP A 36 16.25 14.62 -2.65
C TRP A 36 15.70 13.84 -3.84
N GLN A 37 16.54 13.10 -4.57
CA GLN A 37 16.10 12.24 -5.68
C GLN A 37 15.32 11.03 -5.18
N SER A 38 15.73 10.46 -4.04
CA SER A 38 14.96 9.38 -3.38
C SER A 38 13.59 9.86 -2.87
N GLY A 39 13.43 11.14 -2.54
CA GLY A 39 12.10 11.70 -2.23
C GLY A 39 11.20 11.80 -3.47
N LEU A 40 11.80 12.02 -4.65
CA LEU A 40 11.07 12.19 -5.90
C LEU A 40 10.39 10.89 -6.37
N THR A 41 10.93 9.73 -6.00
CA THR A 41 10.34 8.43 -6.38
C THR A 41 8.96 8.18 -5.75
N PHE A 42 8.61 8.88 -4.67
CA PHE A 42 7.27 8.81 -4.09
C PHE A 42 6.19 9.43 -4.98
N LEU A 43 6.57 10.31 -5.93
CA LEU A 43 5.62 10.82 -6.93
C LEU A 43 5.01 9.71 -7.79
N GLY A 44 5.72 8.59 -7.98
CA GLY A 44 5.18 7.41 -8.66
C GLY A 44 3.94 6.83 -7.96
N ILE A 45 3.92 6.84 -6.62
CA ILE A 45 2.76 6.37 -5.85
C ILE A 45 1.59 7.34 -6.03
N ILE A 46 1.87 8.65 -6.06
CA ILE A 46 0.84 9.69 -6.27
C ILE A 46 0.19 9.53 -7.64
N THR A 47 0.99 9.33 -8.70
CA THR A 47 0.43 9.11 -10.05
C THR A 47 -0.39 7.82 -10.12
N GLY A 48 0.05 6.75 -9.44
CA GLY A 48 -0.72 5.52 -9.28
C GLY A 48 -2.07 5.71 -8.58
N MET A 49 -2.11 6.51 -7.51
CA MET A 49 -3.34 6.86 -6.80
C MET A 49 -4.28 7.71 -7.68
N CYS A 50 -3.74 8.67 -8.44
CA CYS A 50 -4.54 9.46 -9.38
C CYS A 50 -5.19 8.58 -10.46
N LEU A 51 -4.45 7.60 -11.00
CA LEU A 51 -4.98 6.65 -11.99
C LEU A 51 -6.06 5.74 -11.39
N ALA A 52 -5.90 5.27 -10.16
CA ALA A 52 -6.92 4.48 -9.48
C ALA A 52 -8.19 5.30 -9.21
N ALA A 53 -8.04 6.56 -8.79
CA ALA A 53 -9.17 7.47 -8.60
C ALA A 53 -9.92 7.75 -9.92
N ALA A 54 -9.19 7.95 -11.01
CA ALA A 54 -9.77 8.13 -12.35
C ALA A 54 -10.48 6.86 -12.86
N SER A 55 -10.04 5.68 -12.44
CA SER A 55 -10.64 4.41 -12.82
C SER A 55 -11.91 4.09 -12.03
N ASN A 56 -12.07 4.66 -10.83
CA ASN A 56 -13.22 4.45 -9.94
C ASN A 56 -14.62 4.55 -10.60
N PRO A 57 -14.95 5.57 -11.43
CA PRO A 57 -16.24 5.63 -12.13
C PRO A 57 -16.46 4.47 -13.11
N ILE A 58 -15.40 3.94 -13.73
CA ILE A 58 -15.46 2.80 -14.65
C ILE A 58 -15.85 1.50 -13.90
N TRP A 59 -15.33 1.30 -12.69
CA TRP A 59 -15.49 0.06 -11.92
C TRP A 59 -16.84 -0.05 -11.22
N SER A 60 -17.48 1.08 -10.91
CA SER A 60 -18.81 1.16 -10.28
C SER A 60 -19.91 0.36 -11.00
N ARG A 61 -19.72 0.04 -12.29
CA ARG A 61 -20.73 -0.62 -13.13
C ARG A 61 -20.53 -2.13 -13.33
N ARG A 62 -19.37 -2.73 -12.99
CA ARG A 62 -19.04 -4.09 -13.49
C ARG A 62 -18.34 -5.07 -12.55
N LEU A 63 -17.59 -4.68 -11.49
CA LEU A 63 -16.91 -5.67 -10.63
C LEU A 63 -16.67 -5.19 -9.18
N PRO A 64 -16.60 -6.11 -8.18
CA PRO A 64 -16.09 -5.82 -6.85
C PRO A 64 -14.66 -5.25 -6.93
N PRO A 65 -14.42 -3.99 -6.53
CA PRO A 65 -13.09 -3.36 -6.60
C PRO A 65 -12.01 -4.10 -5.79
N ALA A 66 -12.44 -4.86 -4.77
CA ALA A 66 -11.57 -5.57 -3.84
C ALA A 66 -10.79 -6.74 -4.48
N THR A 67 -11.37 -7.46 -5.44
CA THR A 67 -10.70 -8.63 -6.05
C THR A 67 -9.61 -8.22 -7.05
N LEU A 68 -9.82 -7.11 -7.76
CA LEU A 68 -8.82 -6.58 -8.69
C LEU A 68 -7.60 -6.00 -7.95
N GLY A 69 -7.84 -5.30 -6.83
CA GLY A 69 -6.77 -4.71 -6.02
C GLY A 69 -5.79 -5.77 -5.48
N GLY A 70 -6.28 -6.91 -5.00
CA GLY A 70 -5.44 -7.99 -4.49
C GLY A 70 -4.47 -8.55 -5.53
N VAL A 71 -4.96 -8.83 -6.75
CA VAL A 71 -4.11 -9.32 -7.85
C VAL A 71 -3.08 -8.28 -8.27
N LEU A 72 -3.49 -7.00 -8.34
CA LEU A 72 -2.60 -5.91 -8.73
C LEU A 72 -1.45 -5.72 -7.72
N ILE A 73 -1.73 -5.86 -6.42
CA ILE A 73 -0.72 -5.75 -5.35
C ILE A 73 0.32 -6.87 -5.45
N LEU A 74 -0.11 -8.10 -5.75
CA LEU A 74 0.82 -9.22 -5.95
C LEU A 74 1.72 -9.01 -7.17
N ILE A 75 1.14 -8.57 -8.29
CA ILE A 75 1.91 -8.25 -9.50
C ILE A 75 2.89 -7.12 -9.21
N ALA A 76 2.48 -6.09 -8.47
CA ALA A 76 3.35 -4.96 -8.14
C ALA A 76 4.51 -5.35 -7.22
N LEU A 77 4.27 -6.20 -6.21
CA LEU A 77 5.32 -6.72 -5.33
C LEU A 77 6.33 -7.58 -6.10
N PHE A 78 5.83 -8.45 -6.98
CA PHE A 78 6.69 -9.27 -7.82
C PHE A 78 7.53 -8.41 -8.78
N TRP A 79 6.88 -7.45 -9.44
CA TRP A 79 7.53 -6.50 -10.33
C TRP A 79 8.63 -5.72 -9.61
N PHE A 80 8.33 -5.19 -8.43
CA PHE A 80 9.28 -4.43 -7.64
C PHE A 80 10.48 -5.29 -7.20
N GLY A 81 10.22 -6.51 -6.71
CA GLY A 81 11.26 -7.45 -6.31
C GLY A 81 12.22 -7.80 -7.46
N TRP A 82 11.68 -8.07 -8.65
CA TRP A 82 12.49 -8.36 -9.84
C TRP A 82 13.31 -7.14 -10.29
N THR A 83 12.81 -5.92 -10.10
CA THR A 83 13.47 -4.69 -10.56
C THR A 83 14.48 -4.12 -9.56
N THR A 84 14.84 -4.88 -8.53
CA THR A 84 15.77 -4.43 -7.48
C THR A 84 17.24 -4.53 -7.92
N ASP A 85 17.54 -5.24 -9.01
CA ASP A 85 18.91 -5.40 -9.51
C ASP A 85 19.54 -4.08 -9.98
N PRO A 86 20.84 -3.82 -9.67
CA PRO A 86 21.53 -2.59 -10.06
C PRO A 86 21.69 -2.42 -11.58
N SER A 87 21.52 -3.49 -12.36
CA SER A 87 21.54 -3.44 -13.82
C SER A 87 20.26 -2.87 -14.45
N VAL A 88 19.16 -2.76 -13.70
CA VAL A 88 17.87 -2.28 -14.21
C VAL A 88 17.78 -0.75 -14.05
N HIS A 89 17.18 -0.06 -15.02
CA HIS A 89 16.98 1.40 -14.93
C HIS A 89 16.09 1.78 -13.73
N TRP A 90 16.51 2.80 -12.98
CA TRP A 90 15.81 3.35 -11.80
C TRP A 90 14.33 3.69 -12.03
N MET A 91 13.90 3.96 -13.27
CA MET A 91 12.50 4.31 -13.56
C MET A 91 11.55 3.11 -13.48
N VAL A 92 12.05 1.89 -13.71
CA VAL A 92 11.23 0.67 -13.69
C VAL A 92 10.66 0.37 -12.28
N PRO A 93 11.44 0.40 -11.19
CA PRO A 93 10.89 0.29 -9.84
C PRO A 93 9.98 1.47 -9.45
N VAL A 94 10.17 2.66 -10.04
CA VAL A 94 9.24 3.81 -9.86
C VAL A 94 7.89 3.55 -10.52
N VAL A 95 7.86 2.91 -11.70
CA VAL A 95 6.60 2.50 -12.32
C VAL A 95 5.93 1.39 -11.50
N GLY A 96 6.72 0.44 -10.98
CA GLY A 96 6.23 -0.60 -10.06
C GLY A 96 5.57 -0.02 -8.80
N SER A 97 6.13 1.06 -8.24
CA SER A 97 5.53 1.76 -7.10
C SER A 97 4.21 2.46 -7.43
N GLY A 98 4.04 2.95 -8.66
CA GLY A 98 2.77 3.47 -9.15
C GLY A 98 1.69 2.39 -9.29
N VAL A 99 2.04 1.22 -9.81
CA VAL A 99 1.10 0.07 -9.87
C VAL A 99 0.73 -0.38 -8.46
N PHE A 100 1.70 -0.43 -7.54
CA PHE A 100 1.43 -0.72 -6.13
C PHE A 100 0.45 0.30 -5.50
N GLY A 101 0.68 1.60 -5.73
CA GLY A 101 -0.21 2.67 -5.26
C GLY A 101 -1.62 2.57 -5.82
N CYS A 102 -1.76 2.20 -7.09
CA CYS A 102 -3.05 1.96 -7.73
C CYS A 102 -3.80 0.78 -7.09
N GLY A 103 -3.13 -0.36 -6.91
CA GLY A 103 -3.72 -1.56 -6.31
C GLY A 103 -4.11 -1.35 -4.84
N MET A 104 -3.29 -0.62 -4.09
CA MET A 104 -3.57 -0.28 -2.70
C MET A 104 -4.78 0.63 -2.55
N LEU A 105 -4.92 1.66 -3.40
CA LEU A 105 -6.10 2.52 -3.36
C LEU A 105 -7.38 1.72 -3.64
N LEU A 106 -7.39 0.87 -4.67
CA LEU A 106 -8.54 0.04 -5.03
C LEU A 106 -8.92 -0.95 -3.92
N ALA A 107 -7.94 -1.57 -3.27
CA ALA A 107 -8.17 -2.49 -2.16
C ALA A 107 -8.79 -1.77 -0.95
N PHE A 108 -8.22 -0.62 -0.54
CA PHE A 108 -8.75 0.15 0.60
C PHE A 108 -10.14 0.70 0.33
N MET A 109 -10.39 1.23 -0.87
CA MET A 109 -11.72 1.72 -1.25
C MET A 109 -12.75 0.60 -1.22
N GLY A 110 -12.42 -0.58 -1.76
CA GLY A 110 -13.28 -1.76 -1.70
C GLY A 110 -13.64 -2.14 -0.26
N ILE A 111 -12.65 -2.23 0.63
CA ILE A 111 -12.86 -2.61 2.05
C ILE A 111 -13.79 -1.60 2.75
N PHE A 112 -13.58 -0.31 2.56
CA PHE A 112 -14.41 0.72 3.18
C PHE A 112 -15.86 0.69 2.67
N THR A 113 -16.06 0.52 1.35
CA THR A 113 -17.40 0.37 0.77
C THR A 113 -18.10 -0.87 1.30
N PHE A 114 -17.42 -2.03 1.33
CA PHE A 114 -18.00 -3.26 1.87
C PHE A 114 -18.38 -3.15 3.35
N LEU A 115 -17.60 -2.45 4.16
CA LEU A 115 -17.85 -2.32 5.59
C LEU A 115 -19.10 -1.47 5.88
N VAL A 116 -19.31 -0.41 5.08
CA VAL A 116 -20.49 0.46 5.18
C VAL A 116 -21.75 -0.25 4.67
N ASP A 117 -21.65 -0.97 3.54
CA ASP A 117 -22.79 -1.69 2.96
C ASP A 117 -23.23 -2.91 3.80
N ALA A 118 -22.29 -3.63 4.41
CA ALA A 118 -22.60 -4.80 5.23
C ALA A 118 -23.11 -4.45 6.63
N TYR A 119 -22.74 -3.29 7.19
CA TYR A 119 -23.10 -2.86 8.54
C TYR A 119 -23.59 -1.40 8.60
N PRO A 120 -24.71 -1.03 7.93
CA PRO A 120 -25.16 0.36 7.88
C PRO A 120 -25.49 0.94 9.26
N GLN A 121 -25.98 0.13 10.20
CA GLN A 121 -26.30 0.56 11.57
C GLN A 121 -25.05 0.67 12.48
N TYR A 122 -23.97 -0.07 12.20
CA TYR A 122 -22.75 -0.13 13.02
C TYR A 122 -21.49 0.31 12.24
N ALA A 123 -21.66 1.06 11.15
CA ALA A 123 -20.59 1.41 10.22
C ALA A 123 -19.46 2.19 10.93
N ALA A 124 -19.80 3.11 11.83
CA ALA A 124 -18.83 3.89 12.59
C ALA A 124 -17.91 3.01 13.46
N SER A 125 -18.50 2.04 14.18
CA SER A 125 -17.75 1.11 15.02
C SER A 125 -16.86 0.18 14.19
N ALA A 126 -17.38 -0.33 13.06
CA ALA A 126 -16.60 -1.18 12.18
C ALA A 126 -15.39 -0.43 11.57
N LEU A 127 -15.58 0.83 11.14
CA LEU A 127 -14.49 1.67 10.64
C LEU A 127 -13.45 1.99 11.73
N ALA A 128 -13.88 2.14 12.98
CA ALA A 128 -12.99 2.32 14.13
C ALA A 128 -12.15 1.05 14.40
N SER A 129 -12.77 -0.14 14.38
CA SER A 129 -12.06 -1.42 14.51
C SER A 129 -11.01 -1.62 13.41
N ASN A 130 -11.36 -1.31 12.16
CA ASN A 130 -10.43 -1.34 11.04
C ASN A 130 -9.25 -0.37 11.21
N SER A 131 -9.49 0.80 11.82
CA SER A 131 -8.42 1.76 12.11
C SER A 131 -7.53 1.28 13.26
N PHE A 132 -8.11 0.67 14.28
CA PHE A 132 -7.35 0.07 15.38
C PHE A 132 -6.42 -1.04 14.90
N ALA A 133 -6.93 -2.00 14.12
CA ALA A 133 -6.13 -3.13 13.61
C ALA A 133 -4.92 -2.65 12.77
N ARG A 134 -5.15 -1.63 11.93
CA ARG A 134 -4.13 -0.95 11.14
C ARG A 134 -3.03 -0.32 12.02
N CYS A 135 -3.44 0.45 13.03
CA CYS A 135 -2.51 1.08 13.97
C CYS A 135 -1.69 0.05 14.77
N SER A 136 -2.30 -1.07 15.17
CA SER A 136 -1.61 -2.13 15.92
C SER A 136 -0.42 -2.72 15.15
N ILE A 137 -0.58 -2.99 13.85
CA ILE A 137 0.51 -3.57 13.04
C ILE A 137 1.60 -2.54 12.76
N SER A 138 1.24 -1.29 12.47
CA SER A 138 2.23 -0.22 12.27
C SER A 138 3.02 0.13 13.53
N GLY A 139 2.39 0.04 14.71
CA GLY A 139 3.02 0.34 16.00
C GLY A 139 4.14 -0.62 16.39
N MET A 140 4.19 -1.83 15.83
CA MET A 140 5.20 -2.84 16.18
C MET A 140 6.64 -2.44 15.78
N LYS A 141 6.83 -1.49 14.85
CA LYS A 141 8.17 -0.97 14.53
C LYS A 141 8.79 -0.17 15.69
N ASN A 142 7.97 0.43 16.56
CA ASN A 142 8.46 1.39 17.56
C ASN A 142 9.10 0.69 18.78
N SER A 143 8.71 -0.55 19.08
CA SER A 143 9.21 -1.29 20.26
C SER A 143 10.67 -1.73 20.15
N THR A 144 11.25 -1.77 18.94
CA THR A 144 12.67 -2.16 18.76
C THR A 144 13.64 -0.99 18.95
N GLN A 145 13.17 0.27 18.99
CA GLN A 145 14.02 1.44 19.18
C GLN A 145 14.29 1.79 20.66
N TYR A 146 13.52 1.23 21.60
CA TYR A 146 13.70 1.49 23.04
C TYR A 146 14.82 0.68 23.71
N HIS A 147 15.45 -0.24 22.97
CA HIS A 147 16.49 -1.13 23.51
C HIS A 147 17.92 -0.76 23.08
N ASN A 148 18.16 0.51 22.73
CA ASN A 148 19.52 1.06 22.64
C ASN A 148 19.75 1.98 23.85
N PRO A 149 20.26 1.47 24.97
CA PRO A 149 20.89 2.33 25.96
C PRO A 149 22.15 2.94 25.31
N CYS A 150 22.24 4.27 25.31
CA CYS A 150 23.54 4.92 25.33
C CYS A 150 24.27 4.58 26.64
#